data_AF-A0A0R2H8U3-F1
#
_entry.id   AF-A0A0R2H8U3-F1
#
_cell.length_a   1.000
_cell.length_b   1.000
_cell.length_c   1.000
_cell.angle_alpha   90.00
_cell.angle_beta   90.00
_cell.angle_gamma   90.00
#
_symmetry.space_group_name_H-M   'P 1'
#
loop_
_entity.id
_entity.type
_entity.pdbx_description
1 polymer ?
#
loop_
_entity_poly.entity_id
_entity_poly.type
_entity_poly.pdbx_seq_one_letter_code
_entity_poly.pdbx_strand_id
1 'polypeptide(L)'
;MNILGLFFVSLAIIGWSAYPTLVSKIGGNPIQAIFGATWGTLIVATVVVLVGNYPMPTGANFWLSVVSGAAWAFGNVVTISAFGLKDDQGHILGSAKVMPISTAFQIIANVLWGVTMLGNWASFEAKIFGTFAVVAIMVGAYLTTYQEKKTAGNSKLLIKAMVILLIAQVGYSLYGILPQYTHDISGMDMFFPQA
;
A
#
# COMPACT_ATOMS: atom_id res chain seq x y z
N MET A 1 10.95 -19.80 -3.01
CA MET A 1 11.45 -18.49 -2.55
C MET A 1 12.77 -18.73 -1.82
N ASN A 2 13.84 -18.01 -2.17
CA ASN A 2 15.17 -18.20 -1.57
C ASN A 2 15.33 -17.34 -0.28
N ILE A 3 16.39 -17.58 0.50
CA ILE A 3 16.65 -16.88 1.77
C ILE A 3 16.77 -15.35 1.60
N LEU A 4 17.30 -14.92 0.46
CA LEU A 4 17.42 -13.50 0.11
C LEU A 4 16.04 -12.85 -0.07
N GLY A 5 15.10 -13.53 -0.73
CA GLY A 5 13.72 -13.06 -0.86
C GLY A 5 13.03 -12.93 0.51
N LEU A 6 13.24 -13.91 1.41
CA LEU A 6 12.71 -13.84 2.78
C LEU A 6 13.26 -12.65 3.56
N PHE A 7 14.54 -12.32 3.38
CA PHE A 7 15.15 -11.16 4.00
C PHE A 7 14.50 -9.85 3.55
N PHE A 8 14.32 -9.64 2.24
CA PHE A 8 13.67 -8.43 1.71
C PHE A 8 12.22 -8.30 2.16
N VAL A 9 11.46 -9.40 2.17
CA VAL A 9 10.09 -9.41 2.70
C VAL A 9 10.06 -9.03 4.18
N SER A 10 11.04 -9.50 4.96
CA SER A 10 11.13 -9.18 6.40
C SER A 10 11.40 -7.69 6.64
N LEU A 11 12.30 -7.08 5.85
CA LEU A 11 12.53 -5.63 5.89
C LEU A 11 11.26 -4.85 5.56
N ALA A 12 10.52 -5.28 4.54
CA ALA A 12 9.25 -4.66 4.18
C ALA A 12 8.23 -4.76 5.33
N ILE A 13 8.08 -5.94 5.95
CA ILE A 13 7.16 -6.14 7.08
C ILE A 13 7.52 -5.21 8.25
N ILE A 14 8.79 -5.14 8.64
CA ILE A 14 9.24 -4.30 9.75
C ILE A 14 9.05 -2.82 9.41
N GLY A 15 9.49 -2.39 8.22
CA GLY A 15 9.37 -0.99 7.78
C GLY A 15 7.92 -0.53 7.71
N TRP A 16 7.05 -1.29 7.04
CA TRP A 16 5.63 -0.96 6.91
C TRP A 16 4.87 -1.04 8.23
N SER A 17 5.25 -1.92 9.16
CA SER A 17 4.62 -1.98 10.48
C SER A 17 5.08 -0.81 11.38
N ALA A 18 6.35 -0.43 11.30
CA ALA A 18 6.89 0.68 12.07
C ALA A 18 6.41 2.04 11.57
N TYR A 19 6.23 2.21 10.25
CA TYR A 19 5.96 3.49 9.62
C TYR A 19 4.72 4.23 10.21
N PRO A 20 3.51 3.64 10.29
CA PRO A 20 2.35 4.32 10.87
C PRO A 20 2.56 4.70 12.33
N THR A 21 3.23 3.85 13.11
CA THR A 21 3.53 4.10 14.53
C THR A 21 4.51 5.25 14.69
N LEU A 22 5.57 5.28 13.88
CA LEU A 22 6.57 6.35 13.90
C LEU A 22 5.97 7.69 13.46
N VAL A 23 5.19 7.69 12.37
CA VAL A 23 4.46 8.89 11.90
C VAL A 23 3.51 9.40 12.98
N SER A 24 2.81 8.50 13.67
CA SER A 24 1.87 8.89 14.74
C SER A 24 2.60 9.38 16.01
N LYS A 25 3.82 8.91 16.29
CA LYS A 25 4.60 9.24 17.51
C LYS A 25 5.47 10.49 17.36
N ILE A 26 6.17 10.63 16.24
CA ILE A 26 7.05 11.77 15.94
C ILE A 26 6.20 13.04 15.74
N GLY A 27 4.93 12.85 15.35
CA GLY A 27 4.06 13.94 14.96
C GLY A 27 4.47 14.50 13.60
N GLY A 28 3.85 15.62 13.24
CA GLY A 28 3.94 16.17 11.89
C GLY A 28 2.67 15.91 11.10
N ASN A 29 2.52 16.66 10.01
CA ASN A 29 1.34 16.53 9.17
C ASN A 29 1.51 15.37 8.17
N PRO A 30 0.40 14.80 7.66
CA PRO A 30 0.39 13.79 6.61
C PRO A 30 1.37 14.00 5.45
N ILE A 31 1.56 15.26 5.04
CA ILE A 31 2.40 15.62 3.90
C ILE A 31 3.87 15.40 4.24
N GLN A 32 4.29 15.77 5.45
CA GLN A 32 5.66 15.56 5.93
C GLN A 32 6.02 14.08 6.01
N ALA A 33 5.08 13.22 6.42
CA ALA A 33 5.28 11.77 6.48
C ALA A 33 5.57 11.18 5.09
N ILE A 34 4.75 11.52 4.10
CA ILE A 34 4.91 11.05 2.72
C ILE A 34 6.18 11.61 2.11
N PHE A 35 6.43 12.90 2.30
CA PHE A 35 7.64 13.54 1.79
C PHE A 35 8.90 12.89 2.36
N GLY A 36 8.94 12.62 3.67
CA GLY A 36 10.04 11.91 4.29
C GLY A 36 10.21 10.49 3.75
N ALA A 37 9.11 9.76 3.54
CA ALA A 37 9.13 8.42 2.96
C ALA A 37 9.65 8.43 1.52
N THR A 38 9.17 9.31 0.65
CA THR A 38 9.60 9.39 -0.76
C THR A 38 11.05 9.85 -0.87
N TRP A 39 11.49 10.82 -0.08
CA TRP A 39 12.91 11.21 -0.05
C TRP A 39 13.82 10.09 0.46
N GLY A 40 13.38 9.36 1.49
CA GLY A 40 14.10 8.19 1.98
C GLY A 40 14.24 7.14 0.88
N THR A 41 13.15 6.82 0.18
CA THR A 41 13.15 5.90 -0.95
C THR A 41 14.06 6.38 -2.07
N LEU A 42 14.00 7.66 -2.46
CA LEU A 42 14.83 8.24 -3.53
C LEU A 42 16.32 8.16 -3.19
N ILE A 43 16.71 8.47 -1.95
CA ILE A 43 18.11 8.36 -1.51
C ILE A 43 18.58 6.90 -1.59
N VAL A 44 17.79 5.97 -1.06
CA VAL A 44 18.14 4.54 -1.09
C VAL A 44 18.20 4.03 -2.53
N ALA A 45 17.24 4.40 -3.37
CA ALA A 45 17.21 4.00 -4.77
C ALA A 45 18.41 4.57 -5.55
N THR A 46 18.82 5.81 -5.25
CA THR A 46 20.04 6.43 -5.80
C THR A 46 21.27 5.60 -5.43
N VAL A 47 21.41 5.20 -4.17
CA VAL A 47 22.53 4.36 -3.73
C VAL A 47 22.49 3.00 -4.43
N VAL A 48 21.32 2.37 -4.53
CA VAL A 48 21.15 1.06 -5.16
C VAL A 48 21.51 1.09 -6.65
N VAL A 49 21.07 2.10 -7.41
CA VAL A 49 21.38 2.19 -8.84
C VAL A 49 22.88 2.45 -9.08
N LEU A 50 23.52 3.28 -8.24
CA LEU A 50 24.94 3.60 -8.36
C LEU A 50 25.87 2.45 -7.94
N VAL A 51 25.56 1.75 -6.83
CA VAL A 51 26.39 0.65 -6.33
C VAL A 51 26.13 -0.65 -7.09
N GLY A 52 24.86 -0.91 -7.43
CA GLY A 52 24.44 -2.11 -8.14
C GLY A 52 24.68 -2.07 -9.64
N ASN A 53 25.01 -0.89 -10.20
CA ASN A 53 25.14 -0.67 -11.65
C ASN A 53 23.91 -1.14 -12.45
N TYR A 54 22.71 -0.91 -11.92
CA TYR A 54 21.47 -1.26 -12.61
C TYR A 54 21.20 -0.27 -13.76
N PRO A 55 20.95 -0.74 -14.99
CA PRO A 55 20.70 0.14 -16.12
C PRO A 55 19.37 0.90 -15.96
N MET A 56 19.37 2.18 -16.37
CA MET A 56 18.14 2.96 -16.37
C MET A 56 17.20 2.46 -17.49
N PRO A 57 15.94 2.12 -17.19
CA PRO A 57 14.98 1.75 -18.22
C PRO A 57 14.72 2.93 -19.16
N THR A 58 14.38 2.63 -20.41
CA THR A 58 14.13 3.63 -21.46
C THR A 58 12.74 3.46 -22.08
N GLY A 59 12.23 4.49 -22.75
CA GLY A 59 10.98 4.41 -23.51
C GLY A 59 9.76 4.14 -22.61
N ALA A 60 8.92 3.18 -23.02
CA ALA A 60 7.70 2.83 -22.28
C ALA A 60 8.00 2.30 -20.86
N ASN A 61 9.04 1.49 -20.70
CA ASN A 61 9.46 0.93 -19.42
C ASN A 61 9.80 2.00 -18.39
N PHE A 62 10.45 3.09 -18.82
CA PHE A 62 10.73 4.24 -17.96
C PHE A 62 9.44 4.88 -17.46
N TRP A 63 8.52 5.23 -18.38
CA TRP A 63 7.29 5.92 -18.01
C TRP A 63 6.33 5.04 -17.21
N LEU A 64 6.26 3.73 -17.48
CA LEU A 64 5.49 2.80 -16.65
C LEU A 64 6.02 2.75 -15.22
N SER A 65 7.34 2.80 -15.04
CA SER A 65 7.98 2.85 -13.72
C SER A 65 7.66 4.16 -12.99
N VAL A 66 7.80 5.30 -13.67
CA VAL A 66 7.49 6.63 -13.10
C VAL A 66 6.01 6.74 -12.71
N VAL A 67 5.10 6.32 -13.58
CA VAL A 67 3.65 6.40 -13.31
C VAL A 67 3.25 5.42 -12.21
N SER A 68 3.90 4.25 -12.12
CA SER A 68 3.70 3.33 -10.98
C SER A 68 4.06 3.99 -9.65
N GLY A 69 5.24 4.63 -9.57
CA GLY A 69 5.66 5.38 -8.37
C GLY A 69 4.72 6.53 -8.03
N ALA A 70 4.32 7.32 -9.03
CA ALA A 70 3.36 8.41 -8.86
C ALA A 70 1.97 7.91 -8.37
N ALA A 71 1.50 6.77 -8.89
CA ALA A 71 0.26 6.14 -8.45
C ALA A 71 0.33 5.68 -6.99
N TRP A 72 1.48 5.14 -6.56
CA TRP A 72 1.70 4.81 -5.14
C TRP A 72 1.70 6.06 -4.26
N ALA A 73 2.38 7.13 -4.68
CA ALA A 73 2.40 8.39 -3.96
C ALA A 73 0.99 8.97 -3.82
N PHE A 74 0.20 8.95 -4.90
CA PHE A 74 -1.21 9.34 -4.87
C PHE A 74 -2.02 8.52 -3.86
N GLY A 75 -1.90 7.20 -3.89
CA GLY A 75 -2.56 6.31 -2.94
C GLY A 75 -2.25 6.67 -1.49
N ASN A 76 -0.97 6.90 -1.17
CA ASN A 76 -0.54 7.29 0.17
C ASN A 76 -1.08 8.66 0.58
N VAL A 77 -1.02 9.67 -0.29
CA VAL A 77 -1.55 11.02 0.01
C VAL A 77 -3.03 10.95 0.37
N VAL A 78 -3.80 10.23 -0.43
CA VAL A 78 -5.25 10.07 -0.20
C VAL A 78 -5.51 9.26 1.08
N THR A 79 -4.79 8.17 1.34
CA THR A 79 -4.93 7.38 2.58
C THR A 79 -4.63 8.21 3.82
N ILE A 80 -3.51 8.94 3.84
CA ILE A 80 -3.08 9.69 5.02
C ILE A 80 -3.99 10.91 5.24
N SER A 81 -4.58 11.48 4.18
CA SER A 81 -5.64 12.50 4.31
C SER A 81 -6.84 12.01 5.13
N ALA A 82 -7.16 10.71 5.06
CA ALA A 82 -8.26 10.12 5.82
C ALA A 82 -7.96 10.04 7.33
N PHE A 83 -6.69 10.09 7.76
CA PHE A 83 -6.33 10.08 9.18
C PHE A 83 -6.87 11.31 9.91
N GLY A 84 -6.90 12.46 9.22
CA GLY A 84 -7.34 13.73 9.77
C GLY A 84 -8.86 13.96 9.75
N LEU A 85 -9.64 12.99 9.25
CA LEU A 85 -11.10 13.09 9.26
C LEU A 85 -11.62 13.16 10.69
N LYS A 86 -12.57 14.06 10.93
CA LYS A 86 -13.21 14.26 12.24
C LYS A 86 -14.72 14.11 12.12
N ASP A 87 -15.36 13.58 13.17
CA ASP A 87 -16.81 13.61 13.31
C ASP A 87 -17.30 15.01 13.73
N ASP A 88 -18.62 15.17 13.82
CA ASP A 88 -19.27 16.42 14.25
C ASP A 88 -18.93 16.81 15.71
N GLN A 89 -18.33 15.90 16.48
CA GLN A 89 -17.91 16.08 17.87
C GLN A 89 -16.40 16.36 18.00
N GLY A 90 -15.67 16.40 16.88
CA GLY A 90 -14.24 16.67 16.81
C GLY A 90 -13.34 15.44 17.01
N HIS A 91 -13.90 14.24 17.14
CA HIS A 91 -13.11 13.01 17.28
C HIS A 91 -12.44 12.64 15.97
N ILE A 92 -11.12 12.48 16.02
CA ILE A 92 -10.30 12.11 14.88
C ILE A 92 -10.48 10.61 14.61
N LEU A 93 -10.61 10.24 13.33
CA LEU A 93 -10.67 8.84 12.91
C LEU A 93 -9.35 8.12 13.20
N GLY A 94 -8.24 8.77 12.85
CA GLY A 94 -6.88 8.36 13.18
C GLY A 94 -6.35 7.21 12.34
N SER A 95 -5.03 7.03 12.38
CA SER A 95 -4.32 5.96 11.66
C SER A 95 -4.77 4.56 12.11
N ALA A 96 -5.11 4.39 13.39
CA ALA A 96 -5.53 3.11 13.97
C ALA A 96 -6.78 2.51 13.30
N LYS A 97 -7.69 3.34 12.75
CA LYS A 97 -8.89 2.86 12.04
C LYS A 97 -8.70 2.84 10.53
N VAL A 98 -8.00 3.83 9.98
CA VAL A 98 -7.83 3.96 8.52
C VAL A 98 -6.90 2.87 7.98
N MET A 99 -5.82 2.54 8.68
CA MET A 99 -4.81 1.59 8.20
C MET A 99 -5.36 0.16 8.02
N PRO A 100 -6.11 -0.42 8.98
CA PRO A 100 -6.72 -1.73 8.78
C PRO A 100 -7.70 -1.76 7.60
N ILE A 101 -8.52 -0.71 7.41
CA ILE A 101 -9.49 -0.62 6.30
C ILE A 101 -8.75 -0.54 4.96
N SER A 102 -7.72 0.30 4.86
CA SER A 102 -6.93 0.43 3.63
C SER A 102 -6.22 -0.87 3.29
N THR A 103 -5.64 -1.54 4.29
CA THR A 103 -4.96 -2.83 4.10
C THR A 103 -5.93 -3.89 3.60
N ALA A 104 -7.15 -3.95 4.14
CA ALA A 104 -8.19 -4.86 3.69
C ALA A 104 -8.53 -4.64 2.20
N PHE A 105 -8.71 -3.39 1.76
CA PHE A 105 -8.95 -3.08 0.35
C PHE A 105 -7.79 -3.47 -0.55
N GLN A 106 -6.54 -3.22 -0.12
CA GLN A 106 -5.35 -3.61 -0.86
C GLN A 106 -5.25 -5.13 -1.03
N ILE A 107 -5.53 -5.89 0.02
CA ILE A 107 -5.52 -7.36 -0.03
C ILE A 107 -6.57 -7.88 -1.01
N ILE A 108 -7.81 -7.38 -0.93
CA ILE A 108 -8.87 -7.79 -1.86
C ILE A 108 -8.47 -7.48 -3.29
N ALA A 109 -8.04 -6.25 -3.58
CA ALA A 109 -7.70 -5.83 -4.93
C ALA A 109 -6.52 -6.65 -5.50
N ASN A 110 -5.47 -6.85 -4.71
CA ASN A 110 -4.29 -7.61 -5.14
C ASN A 110 -4.61 -9.09 -5.37
N VAL A 111 -5.44 -9.70 -4.52
CA VAL A 111 -5.86 -11.09 -4.71
C VAL A 111 -6.75 -11.22 -5.95
N LEU A 112 -7.73 -10.35 -6.11
CA LEU A 112 -8.60 -10.35 -7.29
C LEU A 112 -7.78 -10.19 -8.57
N TRP A 113 -6.85 -9.23 -8.60
CA TRP A 113 -5.95 -9.05 -9.73
C TRP A 113 -5.10 -10.30 -9.98
N GLY A 114 -4.43 -10.82 -8.96
CA GLY A 114 -3.56 -11.99 -9.08
C GLY A 114 -4.30 -13.22 -9.59
N VAL A 115 -5.48 -13.50 -9.06
CA VAL A 115 -6.26 -14.70 -9.46
C VAL A 115 -6.87 -14.55 -10.85
N THR A 116 -7.36 -13.36 -11.21
CA THR A 116 -8.08 -13.16 -12.47
C THR A 116 -7.16 -12.87 -13.65
N MET A 117 -6.13 -12.03 -13.46
CA MET A 117 -5.26 -11.57 -14.55
C MET A 117 -3.97 -12.37 -14.63
N LEU A 118 -3.36 -12.71 -13.50
CA LEU A 118 -2.10 -13.48 -13.47
C LEU A 118 -2.34 -14.99 -13.44
N GLY A 119 -3.58 -15.44 -13.26
CA GLY A 119 -3.91 -16.86 -13.11
C GLY A 119 -3.30 -17.49 -11.87
N ASN A 120 -2.94 -16.67 -10.86
CA ASN A 120 -2.48 -17.15 -9.58
C ASN A 120 -3.59 -18.02 -8.96
N TRP A 121 -3.22 -19.14 -8.35
CA TRP A 121 -4.18 -20.15 -7.87
C TRP A 121 -4.92 -20.88 -9.01
N ALA A 122 -4.17 -21.41 -9.98
CA ALA A 122 -4.75 -22.21 -11.06
C ALA A 122 -5.52 -23.44 -10.54
N SER A 123 -5.04 -24.10 -9.46
CA SER A 123 -5.69 -25.26 -8.88
C SER A 123 -6.92 -24.90 -8.03
N PHE A 124 -7.91 -25.79 -8.02
CA PHE A 124 -9.12 -25.63 -7.22
C PHE A 124 -8.82 -25.51 -5.72
N GLU A 125 -7.88 -26.31 -5.22
CA GLU A 125 -7.42 -26.26 -3.83
C GLU A 125 -6.83 -24.90 -3.46
N ALA A 126 -5.96 -24.33 -4.30
CA ALA A 126 -5.37 -23.02 -4.05
C ALA A 126 -6.44 -21.92 -3.99
N LYS A 127 -7.48 -22.00 -4.83
CA LYS A 127 -8.61 -21.07 -4.78
C LYS A 127 -9.38 -21.18 -3.48
N ILE A 128 -9.63 -22.40 -2.99
CA ILE A 128 -10.32 -22.62 -1.71
C ILE A 128 -9.50 -22.07 -0.54
N PHE A 129 -8.28 -22.56 -0.35
CA PHE A 129 -7.45 -22.16 0.79
C PHE A 129 -7.10 -20.67 0.75
N GLY A 130 -6.81 -20.15 -0.44
CA GLY A 130 -6.55 -18.73 -0.65
C GLY A 130 -7.77 -17.87 -0.29
N THR A 131 -8.97 -18.26 -0.71
CA THR A 131 -10.20 -17.54 -0.34
C THR A 131 -10.44 -17.55 1.16
N PHE A 132 -10.27 -18.70 1.83
CA PHE A 132 -10.40 -18.78 3.29
C PHE A 132 -9.38 -17.90 4.02
N ALA A 133 -8.13 -17.86 3.55
CA ALA A 133 -7.10 -17.00 4.13
C ALA A 133 -7.46 -15.51 4.00
N VAL A 134 -7.96 -15.09 2.84
CA VAL A 134 -8.41 -13.71 2.63
C VAL A 134 -9.58 -13.35 3.53
N VAL A 135 -10.58 -14.24 3.65
CA VAL A 135 -11.72 -14.03 4.57
C VAL A 135 -11.24 -13.90 6.02
N ALA A 136 -10.30 -14.75 6.46
CA ALA A 136 -9.74 -14.67 7.81
C ALA A 136 -9.04 -13.31 8.06
N ILE A 137 -8.26 -12.81 7.09
CA ILE A 137 -7.62 -11.50 7.19
C ILE A 137 -8.66 -10.37 7.22
N MET A 138 -9.71 -10.45 6.41
CA MET A 138 -10.80 -9.48 6.40
C MET A 138 -11.53 -9.41 7.75
N VAL A 139 -11.78 -10.57 8.37
CA VAL A 139 -12.37 -10.65 9.72
C VAL A 139 -11.42 -10.02 10.75
N GLY A 140 -10.12 -10.32 10.70
CA GLY A 140 -9.13 -9.72 11.59
C GLY A 140 -9.05 -8.19 11.45
N ALA A 141 -9.07 -7.68 10.21
CA ALA A 141 -9.10 -6.25 9.94
C ALA A 141 -10.39 -5.60 10.50
N TYR A 142 -11.55 -6.23 10.31
CA TYR A 142 -12.81 -5.76 10.86
C TYR A 142 -12.79 -5.72 12.40
N LEU A 143 -12.33 -6.78 13.06
CA LEU A 143 -12.20 -6.83 14.52
C LEU A 143 -11.26 -5.74 15.06
N THR A 144 -10.20 -5.41 14.32
CA THR A 144 -9.26 -4.33 14.69
C THR A 144 -9.90 -2.94 14.61
N THR A 145 -10.93 -2.77 13.77
CA THR A 145 -11.66 -1.49 13.63
C THR A 145 -12.85 -1.35 14.57
N TYR A 146 -13.10 -2.34 15.44
CA TYR A 146 -14.23 -2.33 16.37
C TYR A 146 -14.23 -1.11 17.29
N GLN A 147 -15.44 -0.64 17.62
CA GLN A 147 -15.65 0.46 18.55
C GLN A 147 -16.64 0.02 19.64
N GLU A 148 -16.26 0.22 20.90
CA GLU A 148 -17.13 -0.02 22.07
C GLU A 148 -18.36 0.89 22.08
N LYS A 149 -18.22 2.15 21.65
CA LYS A 149 -19.32 3.13 21.58
C LYS A 149 -19.55 3.58 20.13
N LYS A 150 -20.62 3.07 19.52
CA LYS A 150 -21.06 3.45 18.18
C LYS A 150 -22.05 4.61 18.26
N THR A 151 -21.70 5.77 17.69
CA THR A 151 -22.61 6.91 17.50
C THR A 151 -22.92 7.09 16.01
N ALA A 152 -24.04 7.75 15.68
CA ALA A 152 -24.40 8.02 14.28
C ALA A 152 -23.35 8.87 13.53
N GLY A 153 -22.66 9.78 14.24
CA GLY A 153 -21.53 10.55 13.72
C GLY A 153 -20.34 9.68 13.35
N ASN A 154 -19.99 8.70 14.20
CA ASN A 154 -18.91 7.74 13.91
C ASN A 154 -19.18 6.90 12.66
N SER A 155 -20.44 6.47 12.44
CA SER A 155 -20.80 5.68 11.26
C SER A 155 -20.67 6.48 9.95
N LYS A 156 -21.16 7.73 9.91
CA LYS A 156 -21.00 8.59 8.74
C LYS A 156 -19.53 8.88 8.44
N LEU A 157 -18.73 9.11 9.47
CA LEU A 157 -17.29 9.32 9.35
C LEU A 157 -16.58 8.11 8.73
N LEU A 158 -16.93 6.90 9.19
CA LEU A 158 -16.38 5.65 8.66
C LEU A 158 -16.73 5.44 7.18
N ILE A 159 -17.98 5.69 6.78
CA ILE A 159 -18.40 5.60 5.38
C ILE A 159 -17.60 6.58 4.51
N LYS A 160 -17.44 7.84 4.97
CA LYS A 160 -16.64 8.84 4.28
C LYS A 160 -15.20 8.37 4.10
N ALA A 161 -14.60 7.79 5.14
CA ALA A 161 -13.26 7.24 5.08
C ALA A 161 -13.15 6.08 4.09
N MET A 162 -14.12 5.16 4.06
CA MET A 162 -14.15 4.05 3.10
C MET A 162 -14.16 4.54 1.65
N VAL A 163 -14.96 5.58 1.34
CA VAL A 163 -14.99 6.17 -0.01
C VAL A 163 -13.62 6.75 -0.39
N ILE A 164 -12.99 7.51 0.51
CA ILE A 164 -11.65 8.07 0.28
C ILE A 164 -10.62 6.96 0.09
N LEU A 165 -10.70 5.88 0.89
CA LEU A 165 -9.80 4.74 0.78
C LEU A 165 -10.00 3.92 -0.50
N LEU A 166 -11.22 3.86 -1.04
CA LEU A 166 -11.46 3.27 -2.36
C LEU A 166 -10.80 4.10 -3.47
N ILE A 167 -10.79 5.43 -3.35
CA ILE A 167 -10.06 6.30 -4.29
C ILE A 167 -8.54 6.07 -4.15
N ALA A 168 -8.02 6.01 -2.92
CA ALA A 168 -6.62 5.67 -2.67
C ALA A 168 -6.24 4.30 -3.27
N GLN A 169 -7.15 3.34 -3.19
CA GLN A 169 -6.95 1.98 -3.72
C GLN A 169 -6.69 1.96 -5.23
N VAL A 170 -7.24 2.90 -6.00
CA VAL A 170 -6.93 3.00 -7.44
C VAL A 170 -5.43 3.25 -7.64
N GLY A 171 -4.83 4.13 -6.84
CA GLY A 171 -3.38 4.38 -6.84
C GLY A 171 -2.57 3.14 -6.48
N TYR A 172 -2.93 2.44 -5.41
CA TYR A 172 -2.23 1.20 -5.00
C TYR A 172 -2.36 0.09 -6.04
N SER A 173 -3.53 -0.06 -6.67
CA SER A 173 -3.72 -1.04 -7.74
C SER A 173 -2.86 -0.70 -8.96
N LEU A 174 -2.86 0.56 -9.41
CA LEU A 174 -2.02 1.00 -10.53
C LEU A 174 -0.53 0.82 -10.25
N TYR A 175 -0.09 1.11 -9.02
CA TYR A 175 1.28 0.85 -8.56
C TYR A 175 1.68 -0.62 -8.78
N GLY A 176 0.82 -1.57 -8.39
CA GLY A 176 1.11 -2.99 -8.56
C GLY A 176 0.96 -3.50 -9.99
N ILE A 177 0.06 -2.90 -10.78
CA ILE A 177 -0.31 -3.36 -12.13
C ILE A 177 0.66 -2.85 -13.20
N LEU A 178 0.99 -1.56 -13.19
CA LEU A 178 1.80 -0.93 -14.25
C LEU A 178 3.17 -1.60 -14.47
N PRO A 179 3.92 -2.00 -13.42
CA PRO A 179 5.18 -2.71 -13.58
C PRO A 179 5.05 -4.05 -14.33
N GLN A 180 3.87 -4.69 -14.30
CA GLN A 180 3.64 -5.98 -14.95
C GLN A 180 3.56 -5.86 -16.48
N TYR A 181 3.38 -4.65 -17.01
CA TYR A 181 3.41 -4.35 -18.44
C TYR A 181 4.80 -3.96 -18.94
N THR A 182 5.81 -3.97 -18.08
CA THR A 182 7.19 -3.76 -18.52
C THR A 182 7.77 -5.03 -19.14
N HIS A 183 8.66 -4.86 -20.11
CA HIS A 183 9.26 -5.95 -20.86
C HIS A 183 10.77 -5.96 -20.69
N ASP A 184 11.35 -7.15 -20.49
CA ASP A 184 12.80 -7.39 -20.47
C ASP A 184 13.59 -6.57 -19.43
N ILE A 185 12.94 -6.18 -18.34
CA ILE A 185 13.57 -5.50 -17.20
C ILE A 185 13.19 -6.17 -15.88
N SER A 186 14.05 -6.03 -14.89
CA SER A 186 13.85 -6.51 -13.54
C SER A 186 13.24 -5.44 -12.62
N GLY A 187 12.75 -5.86 -11.46
CA GLY A 187 12.31 -4.93 -10.40
C GLY A 187 13.39 -3.96 -9.94
N MET A 188 14.66 -4.35 -10.04
CA MET A 188 15.78 -3.50 -9.63
C MET A 188 16.02 -2.35 -10.62
N ASP A 189 15.77 -2.57 -11.90
CA ASP A 189 15.90 -1.54 -12.95
C ASP A 189 14.79 -0.49 -12.80
N MET A 190 13.61 -0.90 -12.34
CA MET A 190 12.47 -0.01 -12.10
C MET A 190 12.57 0.78 -10.80
N PHE A 191 13.37 0.32 -9.84
CA PHE A 191 13.35 0.83 -8.47
C PHE A 191 13.66 2.33 -8.37
N PHE A 192 14.65 2.82 -9.12
CA PHE A 192 15.00 4.24 -9.15
C PHE A 192 13.94 5.12 -9.81
N PRO A 193 13.45 4.84 -11.04
CA PRO A 193 12.36 5.64 -11.62
C PRO A 193 11.02 5.53 -10.88
N GLN A 194 10.80 4.50 -10.05
CA GLN A 194 9.63 4.38 -9.18
C GLN A 194 9.72 5.23 -7.89
N ALA A 195 10.93 5.67 -7.50
CA ALA A 195 11.20 6.31 -6.22
C ALA A 195 10.74 7.79 -6.14
#